data_AF-A0A1X9LJV5-F1
#
_entry.id   AF-A0A1X9LJV5-F1
#
_cell.length_a   1.000
_cell.length_b   1.000
_cell.length_c   1.000
_cell.angle_alpha   90.00
_cell.angle_beta   90.00
_cell.angle_gamma   90.00
#
_symmetry.space_group_name_H-M   'P 1'
#
loop_
_entity.id
_entity.type
_entity.pdbx_description
1 polymer ?
#
loop_
_entity_poly.entity_id
_entity_poly.type
_entity_poly.pdbx_seq_one_letter_code
_entity_poly.pdbx_strand_id
1 'polypeptide(L)'
;MSCDPGDIACQLSLLVEAKNGWDWNAFISTLLSTLAGSAAAFLGAFLVFRNEQRERYESRVDDALAGVFRSLNDRSVIMRERTLEDRERERTERVIRKKLPPLPALPSDFDLINAITIAEVIARRPRDRKVLYALMVSVANMRALTAQEQKIGLGSLIMTLRRWRLGDETAERAIENMVNPHIIRATLIEKVPDDGGQ
;
A
#
# COMPACT_ATOMS: atom_id res chain seq x y z
N MET A 1 79.34 6.70 -15.87
CA MET A 1 79.86 5.33 -15.69
C MET A 1 79.50 4.56 -16.95
N SER A 2 80.51 4.19 -17.73
CA SER A 2 80.37 3.36 -18.93
C SER A 2 80.17 1.92 -18.49
N CYS A 3 79.00 1.39 -18.79
CA CYS A 3 78.55 0.08 -18.34
C CYS A 3 78.69 -0.87 -19.54
N ASP A 4 79.44 -1.96 -19.37
CA ASP A 4 79.85 -2.86 -20.46
C ASP A 4 78.64 -3.74 -20.87
N PRO A 5 78.21 -3.75 -22.16
CA PRO A 5 76.94 -4.38 -22.58
C PRO A 5 76.86 -5.90 -22.39
N GLY A 6 77.96 -6.56 -22.02
CA GLY A 6 78.01 -8.00 -21.73
C GLY A 6 77.65 -8.38 -20.29
N ASP A 7 77.49 -7.42 -19.38
CA ASP A 7 77.32 -7.70 -17.95
C ASP A 7 75.83 -7.72 -17.56
N ILE A 8 75.35 -8.86 -17.03
CA ILE A 8 73.94 -9.07 -16.65
C ILE A 8 73.47 -8.04 -15.62
N ALA A 9 74.38 -7.59 -14.75
CA ALA A 9 74.13 -6.53 -13.77
C ALA A 9 73.77 -5.18 -14.42
N CYS A 10 74.35 -4.88 -15.59
CA CYS A 10 74.11 -3.64 -16.33
C CYS A 10 72.74 -3.64 -17.02
N GLN A 11 72.32 -4.78 -17.58
CA GLN A 11 70.99 -4.93 -18.16
C GLN A 11 69.89 -4.91 -17.08
N LEU A 12 70.16 -5.46 -15.89
CA LEU A 12 69.26 -5.38 -14.74
C LEU A 12 69.11 -3.96 -14.20
N SER A 13 70.18 -3.16 -14.13
CA SER A 13 70.08 -1.76 -13.69
C SER A 13 69.27 -0.90 -14.65
N LEU A 14 69.40 -1.13 -15.97
CA LEU A 14 68.58 -0.46 -16.99
C LEU A 14 67.10 -0.86 -16.93
N LEU A 15 66.80 -2.14 -16.65
CA LEU A 15 65.43 -2.60 -16.43
C LEU A 15 64.83 -2.02 -15.15
N VAL A 16 65.61 -1.86 -14.09
CA VAL A 16 65.19 -1.24 -12.84
C VAL A 16 65.00 0.27 -13.00
N GLU A 17 65.87 0.97 -13.72
CA GLU A 17 65.69 2.40 -14.04
C GLU A 17 64.50 2.65 -14.98
N ALA A 18 64.27 1.79 -15.98
CA ALA A 18 63.08 1.85 -16.83
C ALA A 18 61.77 1.57 -16.06
N LYS A 19 61.86 0.85 -14.93
CA LYS A 19 60.73 0.56 -14.05
C LYS A 19 60.57 1.57 -12.89
N ASN A 20 61.58 2.39 -12.63
CA ASN A 20 61.60 3.39 -11.56
C ASN A 20 60.95 4.72 -11.94
N GLY A 21 60.58 4.90 -13.21
CA GLY A 21 59.65 5.96 -13.61
C GLY A 21 58.24 5.61 -13.16
N TRP A 22 57.93 5.81 -11.87
CA TRP A 22 56.57 5.63 -11.37
C TRP A 22 55.63 6.60 -12.10
N ASP A 23 54.81 6.08 -13.01
CA ASP A 23 53.83 6.86 -13.75
C ASP A 23 52.64 7.19 -12.83
N TRP A 24 52.82 8.26 -12.06
CA TRP A 24 51.80 8.80 -11.17
C TRP A 24 50.50 9.12 -11.90
N ASN A 25 50.56 9.49 -13.18
CA ASN A 25 49.35 9.81 -13.95
C ASN A 25 48.57 8.54 -14.28
N ALA A 26 49.24 7.48 -14.73
CA ALA A 26 48.59 6.19 -14.97
C ALA A 26 48.01 5.59 -13.67
N PHE A 27 48.74 5.69 -12.55
CA PHE A 27 48.27 5.23 -11.25
C PHE A 27 47.04 6.00 -10.77
N ILE A 28 47.10 7.34 -10.79
CA ILE A 28 45.98 8.21 -10.36
C ILE A 28 44.77 8.02 -11.28
N SER A 29 44.97 7.93 -12.60
CA SER A 29 43.89 7.65 -13.55
C SER A 29 43.21 6.31 -13.24
N THR A 30 43.98 5.24 -13.05
CA THR A 30 43.44 3.92 -12.71
C THR A 30 42.67 3.93 -11.39
N LEU A 31 43.19 4.64 -10.38
CA LEU A 31 42.54 4.80 -9.09
C LEU A 31 41.21 5.55 -9.22
N LEU A 32 41.20 6.67 -9.95
CA LEU A 32 39.99 7.47 -10.21
C LEU A 32 38.96 6.70 -11.03
N SER A 33 39.37 5.95 -12.05
CA SER A 33 38.47 5.08 -12.83
C SER A 33 37.86 3.99 -11.96
N THR A 34 38.64 3.38 -11.07
CA THR A 34 38.15 2.34 -10.16
C THR A 34 37.16 2.91 -9.14
N LEU A 35 37.46 4.09 -8.59
CA LEU A 35 36.55 4.81 -7.68
C LEU A 35 35.26 5.20 -8.38
N ALA A 36 35.33 5.73 -9.59
CA ALA A 36 34.16 6.11 -10.38
C ALA A 36 33.29 4.88 -10.72
N GLY A 37 33.90 3.78 -11.15
CA GLY A 37 33.20 2.53 -11.41
C GLY A 37 32.52 1.97 -10.15
N SER A 38 33.23 1.98 -9.02
CA SER A 38 32.70 1.51 -7.73
C SER A 38 31.55 2.40 -7.23
N ALA A 39 31.67 3.72 -7.37
CA ALA A 39 30.62 4.67 -7.00
C ALA A 39 29.36 4.49 -7.86
N ALA A 40 29.52 4.29 -9.18
CA ALA A 40 28.40 4.03 -10.07
C ALA A 40 27.70 2.70 -9.75
N ALA A 41 28.47 1.64 -9.50
CA ALA A 41 27.92 0.35 -9.09
C ALA A 41 27.17 0.44 -7.75
N PHE A 42 27.75 1.16 -6.77
CA PHE A 42 27.11 1.39 -5.47
C PHE A 42 25.80 2.17 -5.62
N LEU A 43 25.79 3.25 -6.41
CA LEU A 43 24.58 4.03 -6.68
C LEU A 43 23.50 3.17 -7.37
N GLY A 44 23.89 2.35 -8.35
CA GLY A 44 22.97 1.42 -9.01
C GLY A 44 22.35 0.43 -8.03
N ALA A 45 23.17 -0.24 -7.21
CA ALA A 45 22.70 -1.18 -6.20
C ALA A 45 21.81 -0.50 -5.15
N PHE A 46 22.16 0.72 -4.73
CA PHE A 46 21.38 1.50 -3.76
C PHE A 46 19.99 1.85 -4.29
N LEU A 47 19.88 2.26 -5.57
CA LEU A 47 18.60 2.57 -6.20
C LEU A 47 17.70 1.32 -6.32
N VAL A 48 18.26 0.18 -6.74
CA VAL A 48 17.53 -1.09 -6.82
C VAL A 48 17.04 -1.52 -5.44
N PHE A 49 17.91 -1.50 -4.43
CA PHE A 49 17.54 -1.85 -3.06
C PHE A 49 16.43 -0.96 -2.51
N ARG A 50 16.50 0.36 -2.77
CA ARG A 50 15.47 1.31 -2.37
C ARG A 50 14.12 1.01 -3.04
N ASN A 51 14.14 0.62 -4.32
CA ASN A 51 12.92 0.28 -5.04
C ASN A 51 12.32 -1.04 -4.54
N GLU A 52 13.13 -2.08 -4.34
CA GLU A 52 12.68 -3.34 -3.74
C GLU A 52 12.08 -3.14 -2.35
N GLN A 53 12.68 -2.30 -1.51
CA GLN A 53 12.12 -1.99 -0.19
C GLN A 53 10.76 -1.32 -0.29
N ARG A 54 10.56 -0.45 -1.28
CA ARG A 54 9.27 0.20 -1.54
C ARG A 54 8.23 -0.82 -2.00
N GLU A 55 8.55 -1.67 -2.95
CA GLU A 55 7.65 -2.72 -3.44
C GLU A 55 7.27 -3.71 -2.34
N ARG A 56 8.24 -4.19 -1.56
CA ARG A 56 7.99 -5.07 -0.40
C ARG A 56 7.16 -4.39 0.69
N TYR A 57 7.22 -3.07 0.81
CA TYR A 57 6.37 -2.33 1.73
C TYR A 57 4.94 -2.29 1.19
N GLU A 58 4.77 -1.89 -0.07
CA GLU A 58 3.47 -1.76 -0.73
C GLU A 58 2.73 -3.10 -0.76
N SER A 59 3.42 -4.19 -1.12
CA SER A 59 2.86 -5.55 -1.10
C SER A 59 2.40 -5.99 0.30
N ARG A 60 3.17 -5.71 1.36
CA ARG A 60 2.75 -6.07 2.72
C ARG A 60 1.51 -5.31 3.19
N VAL A 61 1.40 -4.04 2.80
CA VAL A 61 0.21 -3.24 3.09
C VAL A 61 -0.99 -3.76 2.28
N ASP A 62 -0.79 -4.15 1.02
CA ASP A 62 -1.84 -4.75 0.18
C ASP A 62 -2.38 -6.06 0.76
N ASP A 63 -1.49 -6.95 1.18
CA ASP A 63 -1.88 -8.23 1.79
C ASP A 63 -2.71 -8.01 3.06
N ALA A 64 -2.33 -7.02 3.88
CA ALA A 64 -3.07 -6.67 5.08
C ALA A 64 -4.44 -6.05 4.75
N LEU A 65 -4.47 -5.14 3.76
CA LEU A 65 -5.70 -4.52 3.28
C LEU A 65 -6.64 -5.53 2.64
N ALA A 66 -6.14 -6.60 2.01
CA ALA A 66 -6.99 -7.68 1.49
C ALA A 66 -7.81 -8.34 2.61
N GLY A 67 -7.22 -8.48 3.81
CA GLY A 67 -7.95 -8.91 5.01
C GLY A 67 -9.06 -7.94 5.40
N VAL A 68 -8.76 -6.64 5.43
CA VAL A 68 -9.75 -5.59 5.73
C VAL A 68 -10.88 -5.58 4.70
N PHE A 69 -10.56 -5.66 3.40
CA PHE A 69 -11.56 -5.70 2.33
C PHE A 69 -12.45 -6.94 2.43
N ARG A 70 -11.88 -8.11 2.73
CA ARG A 70 -12.64 -9.34 2.96
C ARG A 70 -13.63 -9.14 4.11
N SER A 71 -13.17 -8.67 5.27
CA SER A 71 -14.04 -8.44 6.44
C SER A 71 -15.12 -7.38 6.20
N LEU A 72 -14.80 -6.29 5.49
CA LEU A 72 -15.79 -5.28 5.09
C LEU A 72 -16.83 -5.86 4.12
N ASN A 73 -16.39 -6.65 3.14
CA ASN A 73 -17.26 -7.24 2.14
C ASN A 73 -18.20 -8.28 2.76
N ASP A 74 -17.70 -9.20 3.58
CA ASP A 74 -18.50 -10.23 4.27
C ASP A 74 -19.60 -9.58 5.11
N ARG A 75 -19.27 -8.50 5.83
CA ARG A 75 -20.25 -7.72 6.58
C ARG A 75 -21.28 -7.04 5.70
N SER A 76 -20.87 -6.48 4.55
CA SER A 76 -21.78 -5.83 3.61
C SER A 76 -22.79 -6.81 3.00
N VAL A 77 -22.37 -8.06 2.74
CA VAL A 77 -23.23 -9.13 2.22
C VAL A 77 -24.27 -9.54 3.25
N ILE A 78 -23.86 -9.80 4.50
CA ILE A 78 -24.79 -10.19 5.57
C ILE A 78 -25.79 -9.07 5.86
N MET A 79 -25.36 -7.80 5.86
CA MET A 79 -26.26 -6.66 6.00
C MET A 79 -27.25 -6.56 4.83
N ARG A 80 -26.84 -6.91 3.60
CA ARG A 80 -27.73 -6.93 2.45
C ARG A 80 -28.80 -8.02 2.60
N GLU A 81 -28.44 -9.22 3.02
CA GLU A 81 -29.37 -10.32 3.26
C GLU A 81 -30.42 -9.94 4.31
N ARG A 82 -29.99 -9.37 5.44
CA ARG A 82 -30.91 -8.89 6.49
C ARG A 82 -31.88 -7.82 5.98
N THR A 83 -31.39 -6.84 5.22
CA THR A 83 -32.28 -5.80 4.67
C THR A 83 -33.32 -6.34 3.68
N LEU A 84 -33.04 -7.46 3.00
CA LEU A 84 -34.01 -8.13 2.13
C LEU A 84 -35.02 -8.92 2.95
N GLU A 85 -34.55 -9.70 3.94
CA GLU A 85 -35.41 -10.46 4.84
C GLU A 85 -36.34 -9.57 5.68
N ASP A 86 -35.87 -8.40 6.15
CA ASP A 86 -36.70 -7.44 6.88
C ASP A 86 -37.82 -6.89 5.99
N ARG A 87 -37.51 -6.56 4.72
CA ARG A 87 -38.51 -6.14 3.73
C ARG A 87 -39.49 -7.26 3.38
N GLU A 88 -39.00 -8.49 3.28
CA GLU A 88 -39.86 -9.66 3.04
C GLU A 88 -40.74 -9.96 4.25
N ARG A 89 -40.24 -9.81 5.48
CA ARG A 89 -41.03 -9.93 6.71
C ARG A 89 -42.10 -8.85 6.78
N GLU A 90 -41.79 -7.59 6.48
CA GLU A 90 -42.80 -6.53 6.39
C GLU A 90 -43.87 -6.83 5.34
N ARG A 91 -43.49 -7.42 4.19
CA ARG A 91 -44.46 -7.87 3.17
C ARG A 91 -45.26 -9.09 3.60
N THR A 92 -44.64 -10.01 4.35
CA THR A 92 -45.20 -11.33 4.70
C THR A 92 -45.85 -11.36 6.08
N GLU A 93 -45.73 -10.30 6.89
CA GLU A 93 -46.48 -10.11 8.14
C GLU A 93 -48.00 -10.01 7.92
N ARG A 94 -48.46 -9.94 6.67
CA ARG A 94 -49.88 -10.15 6.34
C ARG A 94 -50.29 -11.62 6.17
N VAL A 95 -49.37 -12.57 6.10
CA VAL A 95 -49.70 -13.94 5.68
C VAL A 95 -49.41 -14.98 6.76
N ILE A 96 -48.18 -15.37 7.11
CA ILE A 96 -48.00 -16.53 8.03
C ILE A 96 -46.72 -16.39 8.87
N ARG A 97 -46.88 -16.11 10.16
CA ARG A 97 -45.82 -15.90 11.17
C ARG A 97 -45.03 -17.17 11.57
N LYS A 98 -45.15 -18.30 10.86
CA LYS A 98 -44.82 -19.62 11.43
C LYS A 98 -43.62 -20.39 10.86
N LYS A 99 -42.90 -19.92 9.84
CA LYS A 99 -41.82 -20.73 9.22
C LYS A 99 -40.61 -19.98 8.66
N LEU A 100 -40.33 -18.74 9.07
CA LEU A 100 -39.12 -18.09 8.56
C LEU A 100 -37.85 -18.69 9.22
N PRO A 101 -36.80 -18.99 8.43
CA PRO A 101 -35.50 -19.39 8.97
C PRO A 101 -34.90 -18.27 9.86
N PRO A 102 -34.02 -18.64 10.81
CA PRO A 102 -33.30 -17.66 11.60
C PRO A 102 -32.35 -16.84 10.70
N LEU A 103 -32.35 -15.52 10.89
CA LEU A 103 -31.46 -14.59 10.20
C LEU A 103 -29.99 -15.01 10.43
N PRO A 104 -29.11 -14.89 9.42
CA PRO A 104 -27.69 -15.15 9.60
C PRO A 104 -27.12 -14.25 10.71
N ALA A 105 -26.28 -14.83 11.57
CA ALA A 105 -25.58 -14.08 12.62
C ALA A 105 -24.72 -12.98 11.98
N LEU A 106 -24.68 -11.80 12.61
CA LEU A 106 -23.76 -10.75 12.16
C LEU A 106 -22.33 -11.24 12.38
N PRO A 107 -21.42 -11.01 11.41
CA PRO A 107 -20.02 -11.30 11.63
C PRO A 107 -19.53 -10.43 12.77
N SER A 108 -18.66 -11.00 13.60
CA SER A 108 -18.15 -10.30 14.78
C SER A 108 -17.44 -9.02 14.35
N ASP A 109 -17.76 -7.90 15.00
CA ASP A 109 -17.01 -6.65 14.82
C ASP A 109 -15.53 -6.82 15.14
N PHE A 110 -15.21 -7.81 15.99
CA PHE A 110 -13.87 -8.13 16.39
C PHE A 110 -12.98 -8.47 15.20
N ASP A 111 -13.49 -9.22 14.21
CA ASP A 111 -12.69 -9.65 13.07
C ASP A 111 -12.28 -8.47 12.18
N LEU A 112 -13.21 -7.54 11.95
CA LEU A 112 -12.95 -6.33 11.18
C LEU A 112 -12.00 -5.39 11.92
N ILE A 113 -12.21 -5.16 13.22
CA ILE A 113 -11.32 -4.31 14.02
C ILE A 113 -9.92 -4.92 14.04
N ASN A 114 -9.80 -6.22 14.28
CA ASN A 114 -8.52 -6.93 14.30
C ASN A 114 -7.81 -6.84 12.94
N ALA A 115 -8.53 -7.00 11.82
CA ALA A 115 -7.97 -6.83 10.48
C ALA A 115 -7.41 -5.40 10.27
N ILE A 116 -8.14 -4.37 10.72
CA ILE A 116 -7.69 -2.98 10.62
C ILE A 116 -6.46 -2.74 11.52
N THR A 117 -6.47 -3.26 12.74
CA THR A 117 -5.33 -3.15 13.66
C THR A 117 -4.07 -3.82 13.10
N ILE A 118 -4.19 -5.02 12.53
CA ILE A 118 -3.07 -5.70 11.86
C ILE A 118 -2.55 -4.86 10.70
N ALA A 119 -3.44 -4.30 9.87
CA ALA A 119 -3.05 -3.41 8.79
C ALA A 119 -2.33 -2.15 9.32
N GLU A 120 -2.78 -1.56 10.43
CA GLU A 120 -2.16 -0.38 11.02
C GLU A 120 -0.74 -0.68 11.54
N VAL A 121 -0.54 -1.85 12.15
CA VAL A 121 0.78 -2.30 12.62
C VAL A 121 1.75 -2.52 11.46
N ILE A 122 1.26 -3.03 10.32
CA ILE A 122 2.06 -3.25 9.12
C ILE A 122 2.37 -1.93 8.41
N ALA A 123 1.43 -0.98 8.42
CA ALA A 123 1.59 0.36 7.87
C ALA A 123 2.62 1.16 8.65
N ARG A 124 3.88 1.15 8.22
CA ARG A 124 4.97 1.91 8.87
C ARG A 124 4.94 3.40 8.55
N ARG A 125 4.32 3.81 7.43
CA ARG A 125 4.29 5.22 7.03
C ARG A 125 3.21 5.97 7.84
N PRO A 126 3.53 7.15 8.40
CA PRO A 126 2.56 7.93 9.18
C PRO A 126 1.28 8.28 8.41
N ARG A 127 1.37 8.45 7.09
CA ARG A 127 0.20 8.72 6.22
C ARG A 127 -0.77 7.54 6.20
N ASP A 128 -0.26 6.34 5.97
CA ASP A 128 -1.07 5.12 5.85
C ASP A 128 -1.73 4.77 7.20
N ARG A 129 -1.00 4.94 8.31
CA ARG A 129 -1.55 4.75 9.67
C ARG A 129 -2.74 5.67 9.96
N LYS A 130 -2.65 6.95 9.56
CA LYS A 130 -3.74 7.90 9.79
C LYS A 130 -5.01 7.50 9.04
N VAL A 131 -4.88 6.98 7.82
CA VAL A 131 -6.02 6.49 7.02
C VAL A 131 -6.65 5.27 7.68
N LEU A 132 -5.83 4.30 8.13
CA LEU A 132 -6.33 3.09 8.80
C LEU A 132 -6.96 3.39 10.16
N TYR A 133 -6.41 4.35 10.90
CA TYR A 133 -7.03 4.84 12.13
C TYR A 133 -8.38 5.51 11.86
N ALA A 134 -8.47 6.36 10.83
CA ALA A 134 -9.74 6.97 10.42
C ALA A 134 -10.77 5.90 10.04
N LEU A 135 -10.37 4.88 9.28
CA LEU A 135 -11.22 3.73 8.96
C LEU A 135 -11.74 3.02 10.23
N MET A 136 -10.86 2.77 11.20
CA MET A 136 -11.24 2.15 12.48
C MET A 136 -12.30 2.98 13.22
N VAL A 137 -12.10 4.31 13.30
CA VAL A 137 -13.06 5.23 13.94
C VAL A 137 -14.40 5.23 13.20
N SER A 138 -14.39 5.27 11.86
CA SER A 138 -15.61 5.22 11.06
C SER A 138 -16.37 3.90 11.26
N VAL A 139 -15.65 2.77 11.34
CA VAL A 139 -16.24 1.46 11.66
C VAL A 139 -16.86 1.45 13.05
N ALA A 140 -16.19 2.02 14.05
CA ALA A 140 -16.74 2.12 15.40
C ALA A 140 -18.01 2.99 15.45
N ASN A 141 -18.01 4.13 14.75
CA ASN A 141 -19.15 5.05 14.68
C ASN A 141 -20.36 4.46 13.96
N MET A 142 -20.14 3.60 12.96
CA MET A 142 -21.23 2.92 12.25
C MET A 142 -22.11 2.06 13.17
N ARG A 143 -21.61 1.63 14.34
CA ARG A 143 -22.40 0.83 15.30
C ARG A 143 -23.67 1.53 15.79
N ALA A 144 -23.65 2.86 15.85
CA ALA A 144 -24.80 3.66 16.28
C ALA A 144 -25.85 3.86 15.18
N LEU A 145 -25.54 3.48 13.94
CA LEU A 145 -26.39 3.71 12.77
C LEU A 145 -27.37 2.55 12.53
N THR A 146 -28.44 2.82 11.79
CA THR A 146 -29.37 1.78 11.33
C THR A 146 -28.69 0.81 10.36
N ALA A 147 -29.20 -0.42 10.20
CA ALA A 147 -28.61 -1.42 9.29
C ALA A 147 -28.48 -0.91 7.84
N GLN A 148 -29.45 -0.12 7.37
CA GLN A 148 -29.41 0.48 6.03
C GLN A 148 -28.32 1.55 5.91
N GLU A 149 -28.15 2.40 6.92
CA GLU A 149 -27.07 3.39 6.95
C GLU A 149 -25.70 2.73 7.08
N GLN A 150 -25.57 1.68 7.89
CA GLN A 150 -24.35 0.88 7.99
C GLN A 150 -23.97 0.28 6.63
N LYS A 151 -24.93 -0.27 5.88
CA LYS A 151 -24.69 -0.80 4.54
C LYS A 151 -24.15 0.25 3.58
N ILE A 152 -24.76 1.43 3.55
CA ILE A 152 -24.32 2.56 2.71
C ILE A 152 -22.92 3.02 3.14
N GLY A 153 -22.70 3.15 4.46
CA GLY A 153 -21.42 3.52 5.05
C GLY A 153 -20.30 2.53 4.70
N LEU A 154 -20.55 1.23 4.83
CA LEU A 154 -19.57 0.18 4.47
C LEU A 154 -19.19 0.25 2.99
N GLY A 155 -20.17 0.38 2.09
CA GLY A 155 -19.90 0.51 0.66
C GLY A 155 -19.04 1.75 0.33
N SER A 156 -19.35 2.87 1.00
CA SER A 156 -18.59 4.12 0.90
C SER A 156 -17.14 3.98 1.41
N LEU A 157 -16.93 3.32 2.54
CA LEU A 157 -15.60 3.07 3.10
C LEU A 157 -14.77 2.15 2.20
N ILE A 158 -15.36 1.09 1.64
CA ILE A 158 -14.69 0.20 0.68
C ILE A 158 -14.20 1.00 -0.53
N MET A 159 -15.06 1.85 -1.10
CA MET A 159 -14.72 2.66 -2.26
C MET A 159 -13.62 3.69 -1.96
N THR A 160 -13.73 4.39 -0.83
CA THR A 160 -12.72 5.37 -0.39
C THR A 160 -11.36 4.70 -0.16
N LEU A 161 -11.34 3.56 0.55
CA LEU A 161 -10.12 2.80 0.83
C LEU A 161 -9.46 2.30 -0.47
N ARG A 162 -10.27 1.84 -1.44
CA ARG A 162 -9.79 1.41 -2.75
C ARG A 162 -9.16 2.57 -3.53
N ARG A 163 -9.84 3.71 -3.64
CA ARG A 163 -9.34 4.90 -4.36
C ARG A 163 -8.06 5.43 -3.75
N TRP A 164 -8.02 5.52 -2.42
CA TRP A 164 -6.81 5.88 -1.71
C TRP A 164 -5.66 4.91 -2.05
N ARG A 165 -5.93 3.60 -2.03
CA ARG A 165 -4.87 2.61 -2.27
C ARG A 165 -4.33 2.62 -3.71
N LEU A 166 -5.21 2.88 -4.69
CA LEU A 166 -4.85 3.05 -6.10
C LEU A 166 -4.15 4.38 -6.40
N GLY A 167 -4.18 5.34 -5.47
CA GLY A 167 -3.61 6.68 -5.66
C GLY A 167 -4.56 7.68 -6.33
N ASP A 168 -5.83 7.31 -6.52
CA ASP A 168 -6.87 8.20 -7.06
C ASP A 168 -7.28 9.30 -6.05
N GLU A 169 -7.12 9.03 -4.75
CA GLU A 169 -7.40 9.97 -3.66
C GLU A 169 -6.19 10.10 -2.72
N THR A 170 -5.93 11.33 -2.25
CA THR A 170 -4.89 11.57 -1.24
C THR A 170 -5.30 11.01 0.13
N ALA A 171 -4.32 10.77 1.01
CA ALA A 171 -4.59 10.28 2.37
C ALA A 171 -5.50 11.25 3.14
N GLU A 172 -5.28 12.56 2.98
CA GLU A 172 -6.06 13.61 3.63
C GLU A 172 -7.53 13.58 3.17
N ARG A 173 -7.75 13.45 1.86
CA ARG A 173 -9.10 13.37 1.28
C ARG A 173 -9.81 12.08 1.68
N ALA A 174 -9.08 10.96 1.71
CA ALA A 174 -9.60 9.69 2.18
C ALA A 174 -10.05 9.77 3.65
N ILE A 175 -9.24 10.37 4.52
CA ILE A 175 -9.60 10.59 5.93
C ILE A 175 -10.86 11.44 6.07
N GLU A 176 -10.94 12.55 5.34
CA GLU A 176 -12.12 13.43 5.33
C GLU A 176 -13.39 12.66 4.92
N ASN A 177 -13.30 11.90 3.82
CA ASN A 177 -14.37 11.05 3.29
C ASN A 177 -14.82 9.97 4.28
N MET A 178 -13.88 9.37 5.03
CA MET A 178 -14.17 8.35 6.03
C MET A 178 -14.83 8.93 7.28
N VAL A 179 -14.39 10.10 7.76
CA VAL A 179 -14.90 10.73 8.98
C VAL A 179 -16.28 11.36 8.77
N ASN A 180 -16.58 11.86 7.57
CA ASN A 180 -17.87 12.46 7.21
C ASN A 180 -18.61 11.65 6.13
N PRO A 181 -19.16 10.47 6.46
CA PRO A 181 -19.85 9.63 5.47
C PRO A 181 -21.09 10.30 4.86
N HIS A 182 -21.67 11.32 5.52
CA HIS A 182 -22.79 12.10 4.98
C HIS A 182 -22.44 12.93 3.73
N ILE A 183 -21.16 13.30 3.53
CA ILE A 183 -20.71 14.04 2.34
C ILE A 183 -20.76 13.17 1.08
N ILE A 184 -20.58 11.85 1.24
CA ILE A 184 -20.65 10.89 0.14
C ILE A 184 -22.10 10.70 -0.36
N ARG A 185 -23.10 10.94 0.50
CA ARG A 185 -24.51 11.00 0.09
C ARG A 185 -24.78 12.15 -0.89
N ALA A 186 -24.12 13.29 -0.75
CA ALA A 186 -24.31 14.43 -1.66
C ALA A 186 -23.57 14.23 -2.99
N THR A 187 -22.34 13.71 -2.96
CA THR A 187 -21.49 13.57 -4.16
C THR A 187 -21.85 12.40 -5.07
N LEU A 188 -22.47 11.33 -4.55
CA LEU A 188 -22.96 10.23 -5.40
C LEU A 188 -24.27 10.57 -6.13
N ILE A 189 -25.07 11.51 -5.60
CA ILE A 189 -26.29 11.98 -6.26
C ILE A 189 -25.95 12.95 -7.40
N GLU A 190 -24.87 13.72 -7.27
CA GLU A 190 -24.44 14.70 -8.28
C GLU A 190 -23.71 14.09 -9.48
N LYS A 191 -23.18 12.86 -9.36
CA LYS A 191 -22.34 12.21 -10.38
C LYS A 191 -23.00 11.09 -11.17
N VAL A 192 -24.31 10.91 -11.08
CA VAL A 192 -25.04 10.11 -12.07
C VAL A 192 -25.31 11.07 -13.23
N PRO A 193 -24.54 11.04 -14.34
CA PRO A 193 -24.97 11.72 -15.54
C PRO A 193 -26.34 11.14 -15.88
N ASP A 194 -27.30 12.04 -16.05
CA ASP A 194 -28.57 11.76 -16.67
C ASP A 194 -28.22 11.37 -18.12
N ASP A 195 -27.84 10.10 -18.34
CA ASP A 195 -27.79 9.49 -19.67
C ASP A 195 -29.26 9.35 -20.11
N GLY A 196 -29.83 10.52 -20.38
CA GLY A 196 -31.12 10.70 -20.99
C GLY A 196 -31.08 9.97 -22.32
N GLY A 197 -31.95 8.97 -22.42
CA GLY A 197 -32.26 8.34 -23.68
C GLY A 197 -32.66 9.40 -24.70
N GLN A 198 -31.99 9.35 -25.85
CA GLN A 198 -32.58 9.59 -27.15
C GLN A 198 -32.17 8.43 -28.06
#